data_AF-A0A953FPH8-F1
#
_entry.id   AF-A0A953FPH8-F1
#
_cell.length_a   1.000
_cell.length_b   1.000
_cell.length_c   1.000
_cell.angle_alpha   90.00
_cell.angle_beta   90.00
_cell.angle_gamma   90.00
#
_symmetry.space_group_name_H-M   'P 1'
#
loop_
_entity.id
_entity.type
_entity.pdbx_description
1 polymer ?
#
loop_
_entity_poly.entity_id
_entity_poly.type
_entity_poly.pdbx_seq_one_letter_code
_entity_poly.pdbx_strand_id
1 'polypeptide(L)'
;MSPSMHTPDSEGYIPFIHNYCDRRCERCRFVRQCRVGAVEVDDVGEDDDVVGDERVEDLHDRMKKLLGLSDEDMAAMEEVRKEHEDEPVDPLEEAREEAAMAEWQRQQEERDRQVDAQPLSVMGSTYLDLVRAWNRPREASFMARGVQLHPRMGMGIPVVQRTPEVLVLSEALQEVLWFHTMIHVKIQRALHGKLEADDEEDDALQSDWNGTAKVCIDGVDRSMIAWDTIVELLPEEADDALPIRELLRRMRQELDAVFPDAHAFIRPGFDAPGGG
;
A
#
# COMPACT_ATOMS: atom_id res chain seq x y z
N MET A 1 -9.36 0.81 -29.88
CA MET A 1 -9.11 1.85 -28.86
C MET A 1 -9.04 1.12 -27.55
N SER A 2 -7.85 0.96 -26.97
CA SER A 2 -7.72 0.38 -25.64
C SER A 2 -8.56 1.22 -24.69
N PRO A 3 -9.40 0.60 -23.84
CA PRO A 3 -10.15 1.37 -22.84
C PRO A 3 -9.14 2.16 -22.00
N SER A 4 -9.37 3.47 -21.89
CA SER A 4 -8.56 4.34 -21.04
C SER A 4 -8.58 3.77 -19.63
N MET A 5 -7.42 3.62 -18.98
CA MET A 5 -7.31 3.14 -17.60
C MET A 5 -8.15 3.94 -16.60
N HIS A 6 -8.65 5.11 -17.00
CA HIS A 6 -9.47 5.99 -16.20
C HIS A 6 -10.99 5.78 -16.38
N THR A 7 -11.41 4.94 -17.33
CA THR A 7 -12.83 4.65 -17.59
C THR A 7 -13.20 3.31 -16.95
N PRO A 8 -14.35 3.22 -16.26
CA PRO A 8 -14.85 1.94 -15.77
C PRO A 8 -14.99 0.91 -16.89
N ASP A 9 -14.71 -0.35 -16.57
CA ASP A 9 -14.95 -1.49 -17.46
C ASP A 9 -16.45 -1.80 -17.62
N SER A 10 -16.78 -2.84 -18.38
CA SER A 10 -18.17 -3.25 -18.63
C SER A 10 -18.94 -3.66 -17.37
N GLU A 11 -18.26 -3.98 -16.28
CA GLU A 11 -18.85 -4.35 -15.00
C GLU A 11 -18.92 -3.15 -14.03
N GLY A 12 -18.45 -1.98 -14.46
CA GLY A 12 -18.46 -0.75 -13.66
C GLY A 12 -17.25 -0.61 -12.71
N TYR A 13 -16.23 -1.46 -12.83
CA TYR A 13 -15.01 -1.34 -12.04
C TYR A 13 -13.99 -0.42 -12.72
N ILE A 14 -13.34 0.43 -11.93
CA ILE A 14 -12.25 1.29 -12.39
C ILE A 14 -10.97 0.44 -12.47
N PRO A 15 -10.37 0.25 -13.67
CA PRO A 15 -9.15 -0.54 -13.81
C PRO A 15 -8.00 0.01 -12.96
N PHE A 16 -7.26 -0.89 -12.30
CA PHE A 16 -6.02 -0.59 -11.57
C PHE A 16 -6.10 0.48 -10.46
N ILE A 17 -7.30 0.94 -10.06
CA ILE A 17 -7.48 1.95 -8.99
C ILE A 17 -6.78 1.57 -7.68
N HIS A 18 -6.69 0.28 -7.37
CA HIS A 18 -6.07 -0.26 -6.16
C HIS A 18 -4.53 -0.19 -6.14
N ASN A 19 -3.90 0.08 -7.29
CA ASN A 19 -2.44 0.24 -7.37
C ASN A 19 -2.00 1.60 -6.81
N TYR A 20 -2.85 2.62 -7.00
CA TYR A 20 -2.53 4.02 -6.70
C TYR A 20 -3.43 4.62 -5.59
N CYS A 21 -3.83 3.79 -4.62
CA CYS A 21 -4.59 4.20 -3.44
C CYS A 21 -3.78 4.06 -2.15
N ASP A 22 -4.32 4.60 -1.05
CA ASP A 22 -3.77 4.45 0.30
C ASP A 22 -4.27 3.21 1.04
N ARG A 23 -4.98 2.29 0.36
CA ARG A 23 -5.52 1.02 0.90
C ARG A 23 -6.43 1.15 2.13
N ARG A 24 -6.99 2.34 2.43
CA ARG A 24 -8.02 2.52 3.47
C ARG A 24 -9.41 2.26 2.91
N CYS A 25 -9.70 0.99 2.60
CA CYS A 25 -10.95 0.58 1.95
C CYS A 25 -12.20 1.03 2.73
N GLU A 26 -12.13 1.02 4.06
CA GLU A 26 -13.21 1.43 4.96
C GLU A 26 -13.55 2.93 4.88
N ARG A 27 -12.67 3.74 4.28
CA ARG A 27 -12.86 5.18 4.05
C ARG A 27 -12.93 5.53 2.55
N CYS A 28 -12.83 4.55 1.67
CA CYS A 28 -12.67 4.78 0.25
C CYS A 28 -14.01 5.04 -0.44
N ARG A 29 -14.16 6.23 -1.06
CA ARG A 29 -15.37 6.59 -1.83
C ARG A 29 -15.62 5.69 -3.06
N PHE A 30 -14.57 5.05 -3.57
CA PHE A 30 -14.64 4.17 -4.74
C PHE A 30 -14.67 2.68 -4.37
N VAL A 31 -14.92 2.33 -3.11
CA VAL A 31 -14.77 0.95 -2.62
C VAL A 31 -15.60 -0.06 -3.43
N ARG A 32 -16.81 0.31 -3.86
CA ARG A 32 -17.69 -0.51 -4.71
C ARG A 32 -17.31 -0.54 -6.19
N GLN A 33 -16.46 0.40 -6.65
CA GLN A 33 -15.95 0.49 -8.01
C GLN A 33 -14.51 -0.03 -8.12
N CYS A 34 -13.96 -0.58 -7.04
CA CYS A 34 -12.64 -1.17 -6.96
C CYS A 34 -12.80 -2.69 -6.77
N ARG A 35 -12.26 -3.52 -7.67
CA ARG A 35 -12.36 -4.99 -7.52
C ARG A 35 -11.81 -5.48 -6.18
N VAL A 36 -10.67 -4.94 -5.74
CA VAL A 36 -10.07 -5.25 -4.43
C VAL A 36 -10.95 -4.71 -3.29
N GLY A 37 -11.47 -3.49 -3.41
CA GLY A 37 -12.30 -2.88 -2.38
C GLY A 37 -13.64 -3.58 -2.20
N ALA A 38 -14.26 -4.03 -3.30
CA ALA A 38 -15.50 -4.77 -3.28
C ALA A 38 -15.34 -6.10 -2.55
N VAL A 39 -14.27 -6.86 -2.87
CA VAL A 39 -13.92 -8.09 -2.13
C VAL A 39 -13.69 -7.80 -0.65
N GLU A 40 -12.86 -6.80 -0.32
CA GLU A 40 -12.56 -6.43 1.08
C GLU A 40 -13.79 -6.02 1.91
N VAL A 41 -14.82 -5.41 1.29
CA VAL A 41 -16.07 -5.04 1.97
C VAL A 41 -17.07 -6.19 2.03
N ASP A 42 -17.12 -7.01 0.98
CA ASP A 42 -18.03 -8.15 0.91
C ASP A 42 -17.54 -9.32 1.79
N ASP A 43 -16.25 -9.37 2.12
CA ASP A 43 -15.65 -10.30 3.09
C ASP A 43 -15.87 -9.86 4.56
N VAL A 44 -16.52 -8.72 4.82
CA VAL A 44 -16.86 -8.25 6.19
C VAL A 44 -18.22 -8.80 6.67
N GLY A 45 -18.65 -9.92 6.11
CA GLY A 45 -19.85 -10.64 6.51
C GLY A 45 -19.51 -12.06 6.93
N GLU A 46 -19.89 -12.41 8.17
CA GLU A 46 -19.81 -13.75 8.78
C GLU A 46 -18.49 -14.14 9.47
N ASP A 47 -17.94 -13.26 10.33
CA ASP A 47 -17.35 -13.61 11.65
C ASP A 47 -16.60 -12.40 12.24
N ASP A 48 -17.37 -11.42 12.71
CA ASP A 48 -16.88 -10.34 13.56
C ASP A 48 -16.45 -10.94 14.90
N ASP A 49 -15.14 -11.16 15.11
CA ASP A 49 -14.43 -11.02 16.40
C ASP A 49 -12.95 -11.50 16.39
N VAL A 50 -12.40 -11.97 15.26
CA VAL A 50 -11.02 -12.50 15.26
C VAL A 50 -9.99 -11.52 14.70
N VAL A 51 -9.16 -10.97 15.60
CA VAL A 51 -7.98 -10.17 15.27
C VAL A 51 -6.91 -11.05 14.63
N GLY A 52 -6.61 -10.80 13.36
CA GLY A 52 -5.24 -10.68 12.84
C GLY A 52 -4.26 -11.87 12.86
N ASP A 53 -4.60 -13.06 13.35
CA ASP A 53 -3.68 -14.24 13.29
C ASP A 53 -4.38 -15.58 12.96
N GLU A 54 -5.72 -15.62 12.87
CA GLU A 54 -6.49 -16.85 12.61
C GLU A 54 -7.48 -16.70 11.44
N ARG A 55 -7.25 -15.78 10.49
CA ARG A 55 -7.99 -15.75 9.21
C ARG A 55 -7.54 -16.92 8.34
N VAL A 56 -8.13 -18.08 8.54
CA VAL A 56 -8.08 -19.21 7.60
C VAL A 56 -9.28 -19.15 6.65
N GLU A 57 -9.56 -17.99 6.05
CA GLU A 57 -10.23 -18.07 4.75
C GLU A 57 -9.20 -18.71 3.81
N ASP A 58 -9.56 -19.84 3.22
CA ASP A 58 -8.70 -20.56 2.30
C ASP A 58 -8.17 -19.57 1.26
N LEU A 59 -6.84 -19.41 1.21
CA LEU A 59 -6.15 -18.58 0.22
C LEU A 59 -6.68 -18.90 -1.19
N HIS A 60 -7.05 -20.15 -1.41
CA HIS A 60 -7.68 -20.66 -2.61
C HIS A 60 -9.01 -19.98 -2.94
N ASP A 61 -9.96 -19.92 -2.00
CA ASP A 61 -11.28 -19.31 -2.23
C ASP A 61 -11.17 -17.80 -2.48
N ARG A 62 -10.28 -17.12 -1.76
CA ARG A 62 -9.98 -15.70 -2.02
C ARG A 62 -9.33 -15.48 -3.40
N MET A 63 -8.39 -16.34 -3.81
CA MET A 63 -7.80 -16.27 -5.15
C MET A 63 -8.83 -16.50 -6.25
N LYS A 64 -9.72 -17.51 -6.11
CA LYS A 64 -10.81 -17.76 -7.07
C LYS A 64 -11.69 -16.52 -7.24
N LYS A 65 -12.12 -15.91 -6.13
CA LYS A 65 -12.95 -14.69 -6.13
C LYS A 65 -12.24 -13.50 -6.80
N LEU A 66 -10.95 -13.31 -6.52
CA LEU A 66 -10.17 -12.20 -7.06
C LEU A 66 -9.88 -12.34 -8.57
N LEU A 67 -9.70 -13.58 -9.03
CA LEU A 67 -9.47 -13.91 -10.44
C LEU A 67 -10.77 -14.11 -11.24
N GLY A 68 -11.93 -14.19 -10.58
CA GLY A 68 -13.21 -14.48 -11.21
C GLY A 68 -13.33 -15.92 -11.72
N LEU A 69 -12.60 -16.86 -11.12
CA LEU A 69 -12.59 -18.27 -11.51
C LEU A 69 -13.70 -19.04 -10.78
N SER A 70 -14.38 -19.90 -11.52
CA SER A 70 -15.35 -20.85 -10.97
C SER A 70 -14.69 -22.15 -10.49
N ASP A 71 -15.40 -22.95 -9.70
CA ASP A 71 -14.94 -24.29 -9.32
C ASP A 71 -14.75 -25.20 -10.54
N GLU A 72 -15.49 -24.96 -11.62
CA GLU A 72 -15.34 -25.67 -12.90
C GLU A 72 -14.03 -25.30 -13.61
N ASP A 73 -13.64 -24.03 -13.58
CA ASP A 73 -12.36 -23.56 -14.15
C ASP A 73 -11.18 -24.19 -13.39
N MET A 74 -11.28 -24.27 -12.07
CA MET A 74 -10.25 -24.90 -11.24
C MET A 74 -10.15 -26.41 -11.49
N ALA A 75 -11.29 -27.10 -11.60
CA ALA A 75 -11.31 -28.53 -11.93
C ALA A 75 -10.70 -28.79 -13.32
N ALA A 76 -10.98 -27.93 -14.30
CA ALA A 76 -10.39 -28.03 -15.63
C ALA A 76 -8.86 -27.85 -15.60
N MET A 77 -8.35 -26.87 -14.83
CA MET A 77 -6.91 -26.68 -14.65
C MET A 77 -6.25 -27.86 -13.94
N GLU A 78 -6.92 -28.49 -12.97
CA GLU A 78 -6.38 -29.65 -12.26
C GLU A 78 -6.34 -30.91 -13.12
N GLU A 79 -7.33 -31.14 -13.98
CA GLU A 79 -7.29 -32.24 -14.95
C GLU A 79 -6.15 -32.06 -15.96
N VAL A 80 -5.94 -30.84 -16.48
CA VAL A 80 -4.77 -30.52 -17.31
C VAL A 80 -3.47 -30.79 -16.54
N ARG A 81 -3.38 -30.40 -15.27
CA ARG A 81 -2.18 -30.67 -14.45
C ARG A 81 -1.89 -32.16 -14.32
N LYS A 82 -2.90 -33.00 -14.10
CA LYS A 82 -2.74 -34.46 -14.01
C LYS A 82 -2.32 -35.09 -15.33
N GLU A 83 -2.84 -34.58 -16.45
CA GLU A 83 -2.46 -35.05 -17.79
C GLU A 83 -0.98 -34.82 -18.09
N HIS A 84 -0.37 -33.78 -17.51
CA HIS A 84 1.03 -33.42 -17.67
C HIS A 84 1.93 -33.86 -16.50
N GLU A 85 1.40 -34.57 -15.48
CA GLU A 85 2.14 -34.88 -14.24
C GLU A 85 3.30 -35.87 -14.46
N ASP A 86 3.16 -36.78 -15.43
CA ASP A 86 4.14 -37.83 -15.75
C ASP A 86 4.99 -37.51 -16.99
N GLU A 87 4.89 -36.30 -17.56
CA GLU A 87 5.73 -35.93 -18.70
C GLU A 87 7.20 -35.80 -18.26
N PRO A 88 8.13 -36.57 -18.87
CA PRO A 88 9.54 -36.48 -18.52
C PRO A 88 10.09 -35.11 -18.94
N VAL A 89 10.45 -34.30 -17.95
CA VAL A 89 11.16 -33.03 -18.15
C VAL A 89 12.54 -33.33 -18.74
N ASP A 90 12.93 -32.63 -19.81
CA ASP A 90 14.28 -32.76 -20.38
C ASP A 90 15.31 -32.24 -19.35
N PRO A 91 16.25 -33.08 -18.86
CA PRO A 91 17.24 -32.64 -17.86
C PRO A 91 18.10 -31.46 -18.33
N LEU A 92 18.25 -31.28 -19.65
CA LEU A 92 18.96 -30.13 -20.21
C LEU A 92 18.11 -28.85 -20.17
N GLU A 93 16.80 -28.96 -20.32
CA GLU A 93 15.85 -27.85 -20.18
C GLU A 93 15.74 -27.43 -18.72
N GLU A 94 15.58 -28.38 -17.80
CA GLU A 94 15.58 -28.15 -16.35
C GLU A 94 16.85 -27.41 -15.90
N ALA A 95 18.04 -27.88 -16.30
CA ALA A 95 19.30 -27.21 -15.98
C ALA A 95 19.42 -25.79 -16.57
N ARG A 96 18.78 -25.51 -17.72
CA ARG A 96 18.73 -24.15 -18.31
C ARG A 96 17.79 -23.25 -17.54
N GLU A 97 16.63 -23.75 -17.14
CA GLU A 97 15.66 -23.02 -16.33
C GLU A 97 16.24 -22.68 -14.95
N GLU A 98 16.92 -23.63 -14.30
CA GLU A 98 17.64 -23.40 -13.05
C GLU A 98 18.71 -22.31 -13.21
N ALA A 99 19.51 -22.37 -14.28
CA ALA A 99 20.52 -21.38 -14.56
C ALA A 99 19.92 -19.98 -14.81
N ALA A 100 18.80 -19.91 -15.55
CA ALA A 100 18.07 -18.68 -15.80
C ALA A 100 17.45 -18.09 -14.53
N MET A 101 16.84 -18.93 -13.67
CA MET A 101 16.32 -18.50 -12.37
C MET A 101 17.44 -18.00 -11.45
N ALA A 102 18.58 -18.69 -11.40
CA ALA A 102 19.72 -18.26 -10.59
C ALA A 102 20.31 -16.94 -11.12
N GLU A 103 20.32 -16.72 -12.43
CA GLU A 103 20.70 -15.45 -13.02
C GLU A 103 19.72 -14.33 -12.68
N TRP A 104 18.41 -14.59 -12.84
CA TRP A 104 17.36 -13.65 -12.46
C TRP A 104 17.45 -13.27 -10.98
N GLN A 105 17.65 -14.23 -10.07
CA GLN A 105 17.83 -13.98 -8.63
C GLN A 105 19.03 -13.06 -8.37
N ARG A 106 20.18 -13.32 -9.01
CA ARG A 106 21.36 -12.44 -8.88
C ARG A 106 21.08 -11.02 -9.37
N GLN A 107 20.34 -10.89 -10.47
CA GLN A 107 19.95 -9.58 -11.00
C GLN A 107 19.00 -8.87 -10.02
N GLN A 108 18.02 -9.58 -9.44
CA GLN A 108 17.13 -9.03 -8.43
C GLN A 108 17.90 -8.58 -7.17
N GLU A 109 18.79 -9.40 -6.62
CA GLU A 109 19.60 -9.03 -5.45
C GLU A 109 20.50 -7.80 -5.71
N GLU A 110 21.00 -7.64 -6.94
CA GLU A 110 21.74 -6.45 -7.34
C GLU A 110 20.83 -5.22 -7.38
N ARG A 111 19.62 -5.35 -7.94
CA ARG A 111 18.62 -4.28 -7.98
C ARG A 111 18.18 -3.88 -6.57
N ASP A 112 17.88 -4.85 -5.71
CA ASP A 112 17.55 -4.63 -4.30
C ASP A 112 18.67 -3.83 -3.61
N ARG A 113 19.94 -4.24 -3.80
CA ARG A 113 21.09 -3.51 -3.24
C ARG A 113 21.18 -2.06 -3.76
N GLN A 114 20.89 -1.83 -5.03
CA GLN A 114 20.90 -0.49 -5.61
C GLN A 114 19.75 0.38 -5.08
N VAL A 115 18.57 -0.20 -4.89
CA VAL A 115 17.40 0.48 -4.33
C VAL A 115 17.62 0.77 -2.84
N ASP A 116 18.11 -0.18 -2.05
CA ASP A 116 18.37 0.00 -0.63
C ASP A 116 19.43 1.07 -0.35
N ALA A 117 20.40 1.22 -1.26
CA ALA A 117 21.40 2.27 -1.18
C ALA A 117 20.85 3.67 -1.47
N GLN A 118 19.63 3.80 -2.03
CA GLN A 118 19.06 5.11 -2.36
C GLN A 118 18.72 5.91 -1.09
N PRO A 119 18.94 7.25 -1.08
CA PRO A 119 18.57 8.10 0.04
C PRO A 119 17.09 7.96 0.46
N LEU A 120 16.17 7.85 -0.50
CA LEU A 120 14.74 7.66 -0.22
C LEU A 120 14.45 6.37 0.53
N SER A 121 15.10 5.26 0.19
CA SER A 121 14.92 3.97 0.87
C SER A 121 15.32 4.06 2.33
N VAL A 122 16.47 4.68 2.60
CA VAL A 122 16.96 4.94 3.96
C VAL A 122 16.02 5.88 4.73
N MET A 123 15.51 6.94 4.09
CA MET A 123 14.55 7.84 4.74
C MET A 123 13.24 7.12 5.07
N GLY A 124 12.72 6.30 4.15
CA GLY A 124 11.49 5.53 4.35
C GLY A 124 11.59 4.55 5.51
N SER A 125 12.68 3.78 5.57
CA SER A 125 12.92 2.84 6.68
C SER A 125 13.15 3.57 8.01
N THR A 126 13.88 4.68 7.99
CA THR A 126 14.08 5.50 9.18
C THR A 126 12.75 6.07 9.70
N TYR A 127 11.84 6.51 8.82
CA TYR A 127 10.53 7.00 9.22
C TYR A 127 9.70 5.88 9.88
N LEU A 128 9.66 4.70 9.25
CA LEU A 128 9.03 3.51 9.82
C LEU A 128 9.52 3.23 11.25
N ASP A 129 10.83 3.26 11.46
CA ASP A 129 11.44 2.93 12.75
C ASP A 129 11.23 4.03 13.80
N LEU A 130 11.36 5.31 13.43
CA LEU A 130 11.13 6.42 14.35
C LEU A 130 9.69 6.45 14.87
N VAL A 131 8.70 6.27 13.99
CA VAL A 131 7.28 6.23 14.41
C VAL A 131 7.01 5.03 15.32
N ARG A 132 7.56 3.85 14.99
CA ARG A 132 7.44 2.66 15.86
C ARG A 132 8.04 2.90 17.25
N ALA A 133 9.25 3.46 17.29
CA ALA A 133 9.95 3.76 18.54
C ALA A 133 9.19 4.79 19.38
N TRP A 134 8.62 5.81 18.74
CA TRP A 134 7.81 6.83 19.40
C TRP A 134 6.47 6.29 19.93
N ASN A 135 5.74 5.51 19.12
CA ASN A 135 4.40 5.05 19.45
C ASN A 135 4.38 3.95 20.53
N ARG A 136 5.30 2.98 20.46
CA ARG A 136 5.31 1.80 21.36
C ARG A 136 5.18 2.15 22.86
N PRO A 137 5.92 3.11 23.44
CA PRO A 137 5.77 3.46 24.86
C PRO A 137 4.50 4.28 25.17
N ARG A 138 3.80 4.80 24.15
CA ARG A 138 2.67 5.74 24.30
C ARG A 138 1.30 5.12 24.05
N GLU A 139 1.28 3.99 23.34
CA GLU A 139 0.06 3.31 22.90
C GLU A 139 -0.99 3.18 24.02
N ALA A 140 -0.61 2.60 25.17
CA ALA A 140 -1.52 2.43 26.30
C ALA A 140 -2.03 3.76 26.88
N SER A 141 -1.20 4.80 26.88
CA SER A 141 -1.58 6.14 27.36
C SER A 141 -2.56 6.82 26.41
N PHE A 142 -2.34 6.73 25.10
CA PHE A 142 -3.29 7.23 24.11
C PHE A 142 -4.63 6.52 24.20
N MET A 143 -4.63 5.18 24.29
CA MET A 143 -5.88 4.42 24.46
C MET A 143 -6.62 4.80 25.75
N ALA A 144 -5.91 4.97 26.87
CA ALA A 144 -6.52 5.39 28.14
C ALA A 144 -7.17 6.78 28.08
N ARG A 145 -6.68 7.66 27.18
CA ARG A 145 -7.25 8.98 26.89
C ARG A 145 -8.46 8.94 25.96
N GLY A 146 -8.87 7.75 25.51
CA GLY A 146 -9.97 7.58 24.55
C GLY A 146 -9.56 7.86 23.11
N VAL A 147 -8.25 7.84 22.80
CA VAL A 147 -7.77 7.98 21.42
C VAL A 147 -7.92 6.65 20.69
N GLN A 148 -8.46 6.70 19.48
CA GLN A 148 -8.53 5.54 18.60
C GLN A 148 -7.31 5.50 17.66
N LEU A 149 -6.47 4.48 17.82
CA LEU A 149 -5.26 4.28 17.03
C LEU A 149 -5.48 3.49 15.72
N HIS A 150 -6.55 2.71 15.62
CA HIS A 150 -6.90 1.96 14.40
C HIS A 150 -8.43 1.93 14.16
N PRO A 151 -8.91 2.14 12.91
CA PRO A 151 -10.35 2.14 12.58
C PRO A 151 -11.08 0.86 13.00
N ARG A 152 -10.44 -0.31 12.78
CA ARG A 152 -11.00 -1.64 13.11
C ARG A 152 -10.80 -2.08 14.56
N MET A 153 -10.12 -1.29 15.41
CA MET A 153 -9.85 -1.71 16.81
C MET A 153 -11.09 -1.68 17.72
N GLY A 154 -12.29 -1.39 17.20
CA GLY A 154 -13.57 -1.73 17.85
C GLY A 154 -13.81 -1.14 19.25
N MET A 155 -12.96 -0.24 19.74
CA MET A 155 -13.17 0.39 21.03
C MET A 155 -14.04 1.62 20.81
N GLY A 156 -15.34 1.45 21.02
CA GLY A 156 -16.27 2.55 21.10
C GLY A 156 -15.80 3.52 22.17
N ILE A 157 -15.08 4.58 21.77
CA ILE A 157 -14.63 5.65 22.66
C ILE A 157 -15.85 6.04 23.51
N PRO A 158 -15.78 5.91 24.86
CA PRO A 158 -16.87 6.30 25.72
C PRO A 158 -17.37 7.69 25.32
N VAL A 159 -18.69 7.89 25.22
CA VAL A 159 -19.27 9.16 24.71
C VAL A 159 -18.69 10.38 25.44
N VAL A 160 -18.37 10.24 26.72
CA VAL A 160 -17.75 11.27 27.58
C VAL A 160 -16.31 11.64 27.18
N GLN A 161 -15.59 10.77 26.46
CA GLN A 161 -14.23 11.00 25.97
C GLN A 161 -14.18 11.49 24.52
N ARG A 162 -15.33 11.58 23.83
CA ARG A 162 -15.42 12.07 22.44
C ARG A 162 -15.41 13.59 22.35
N THR A 163 -14.40 14.23 22.93
CA THR A 163 -14.21 15.68 22.73
C THR A 163 -13.69 15.92 21.31
N PRO A 164 -13.95 17.10 20.71
CA PRO A 164 -13.40 17.44 19.40
C PRO A 164 -11.88 17.24 19.31
N GLU A 165 -11.15 17.61 20.36
CA GLU A 165 -9.69 17.49 20.43
C GLU A 165 -9.23 16.02 20.41
N VAL A 166 -9.92 15.12 21.13
CA VAL A 166 -9.59 13.69 21.13
C VAL A 166 -9.88 13.06 19.75
N LEU A 167 -10.94 13.49 19.08
CA LEU A 167 -11.27 13.01 17.73
C LEU A 167 -10.22 13.48 16.71
N VAL A 168 -9.83 14.75 16.74
CA VAL A 168 -8.78 15.30 15.86
C VAL A 168 -7.44 14.62 16.13
N LEU A 169 -7.07 14.42 17.40
CA LEU A 169 -5.87 13.68 17.77
C LEU A 169 -5.91 12.23 17.28
N SER A 170 -7.07 11.57 17.39
CA SER A 170 -7.24 10.18 16.89
C SER A 170 -7.03 10.09 15.39
N GLU A 171 -7.59 11.03 14.62
CA GLU A 171 -7.40 11.08 13.18
C GLU A 171 -5.92 11.31 12.82
N ALA A 172 -5.25 12.27 13.47
CA ALA A 172 -3.84 12.53 13.23
C ALA A 172 -2.95 11.31 13.56
N LEU A 173 -3.22 10.62 14.67
CA LEU A 173 -2.50 9.40 15.02
C LEU A 173 -2.76 8.27 14.03
N GLN A 174 -4.00 8.10 13.55
CA GLN A 174 -4.31 7.12 12.51
C GLN A 174 -3.57 7.43 11.20
N GLU A 175 -3.45 8.70 10.80
CA GLU A 175 -2.66 9.09 9.63
C GLU A 175 -1.19 8.65 9.77
N VAL A 176 -0.56 8.99 10.89
CA VAL A 176 0.84 8.63 11.18
C VAL A 176 1.02 7.12 11.24
N LEU A 177 0.17 6.42 11.99
CA LEU A 177 0.21 4.97 12.19
C LEU A 177 -0.02 4.20 10.90
N TRP A 178 -0.87 4.72 10.00
CA TRP A 178 -1.08 4.13 8.70
C TRP A 178 0.14 4.32 7.79
N PHE A 179 0.58 5.56 7.62
CA PHE A 179 1.56 5.89 6.60
C PHE A 179 2.99 5.50 6.94
N HIS A 180 3.36 5.33 8.21
CA HIS A 180 4.73 4.91 8.53
C HIS A 180 5.08 3.52 7.98
N THR A 181 4.10 2.61 7.89
CA THR A 181 4.32 1.29 7.27
C THR A 181 4.27 1.37 5.74
N MET A 182 3.33 2.16 5.20
CA MET A 182 3.07 2.23 3.78
C MET A 182 4.16 2.95 2.99
N ILE A 183 4.64 4.09 3.48
CA ILE A 183 5.57 4.96 2.74
C ILE A 183 6.84 4.21 2.36
N HIS A 184 7.45 3.46 3.29
CA HIS A 184 8.67 2.71 3.01
C HIS A 184 8.48 1.68 1.87
N VAL A 185 7.42 0.87 1.96
CA VAL A 185 7.13 -0.18 0.96
C VAL A 185 6.82 0.44 -0.40
N LYS A 186 6.11 1.56 -0.43
CA LYS A 186 5.76 2.25 -1.67
C LYS A 186 6.96 2.96 -2.30
N ILE A 187 7.85 3.53 -1.50
CA ILE A 187 9.14 4.09 -1.98
C ILE A 187 9.96 2.99 -2.65
N GLN A 188 10.10 1.84 -1.99
CA GLN A 188 10.80 0.67 -2.54
C GLN A 188 10.22 0.27 -3.89
N ARG A 189 8.89 0.10 -3.99
CA ARG A 189 8.23 -0.20 -5.28
C ARG A 189 8.49 0.87 -6.35
N ALA A 190 8.39 2.15 -6.03
CA ALA A 190 8.60 3.22 -7.01
C ALA A 190 10.06 3.24 -7.52
N LEU A 191 11.02 3.04 -6.63
CA LEU A 191 12.44 2.97 -6.99
C LEU A 191 12.76 1.73 -7.81
N HIS A 192 12.21 0.57 -7.44
CA HIS A 192 12.29 -0.65 -8.25
C HIS A 192 11.75 -0.38 -9.64
N GLY A 193 10.48 0.02 -9.76
CA GLY A 193 9.85 0.28 -11.06
C GLY A 193 10.66 1.24 -11.94
N LYS A 194 11.21 2.31 -11.36
CA LYS A 194 12.07 3.25 -12.11
C LYS A 194 13.41 2.64 -12.53
N LEU A 195 13.96 1.69 -11.78
CA LEU A 195 15.21 0.98 -12.11
C LEU A 195 15.01 -0.14 -13.16
N GLU A 196 13.80 -0.73 -13.26
CA GLU A 196 13.43 -1.65 -14.35
C GLU A 196 12.80 -0.96 -15.56
N ALA A 197 12.66 0.37 -15.50
CA ALA A 197 12.23 1.14 -16.66
C ALA A 197 13.23 0.97 -17.82
N ASP A 198 12.77 0.35 -18.91
CA ASP A 198 13.49 0.32 -20.17
C ASP A 198 13.19 1.61 -20.97
N ASP A 199 14.10 2.02 -21.84
CA ASP A 199 13.97 3.24 -22.68
C ASP A 199 12.76 3.21 -23.64
N GLU A 200 12.08 2.06 -23.76
CA GLU A 200 10.95 1.82 -24.68
C GLU A 200 9.57 1.97 -24.01
N GLU A 201 9.46 2.48 -22.78
CA GLU A 201 8.15 2.65 -22.14
C GLU A 201 7.27 3.68 -22.88
N ASP A 202 6.14 3.19 -23.40
CA ASP A 202 5.20 3.94 -24.26
C ASP A 202 4.62 5.20 -23.58
N ASP A 203 4.51 5.24 -22.24
CA ASP A 203 4.03 6.40 -21.49
C ASP A 203 4.77 6.54 -20.14
N ALA A 204 5.97 7.12 -20.19
CA ALA A 204 6.77 7.43 -19.00
C ALA A 204 6.03 8.32 -17.98
N LEU A 205 5.01 9.09 -18.38
CA LEU A 205 4.24 9.96 -17.47
C LEU A 205 3.20 9.16 -16.68
N GLN A 206 2.48 8.24 -17.32
CA GLN A 206 1.53 7.31 -16.67
C GLN A 206 2.16 5.97 -16.25
N SER A 207 3.47 5.95 -16.01
CA SER A 207 4.20 4.77 -15.54
C SER A 207 3.84 4.38 -14.09
N ASP A 208 4.05 3.10 -13.75
CA ASP A 208 3.74 2.58 -12.41
C ASP A 208 4.54 3.29 -11.31
N TRP A 209 5.81 3.63 -11.58
CA TRP A 209 6.64 4.30 -10.58
C TRP A 209 6.18 5.72 -10.30
N ASN A 210 5.71 6.47 -11.31
CA ASN A 210 5.21 7.83 -11.12
C ASN A 210 3.90 7.81 -10.33
N GLY A 211 3.00 6.87 -10.64
CA GLY A 211 1.77 6.69 -9.86
C GLY A 211 2.05 6.24 -8.43
N THR A 212 3.00 5.33 -8.23
CA THR A 212 3.42 4.89 -6.89
C THR A 212 4.07 6.03 -6.11
N ALA A 213 4.96 6.80 -6.73
CA ALA A 213 5.61 7.96 -6.13
C ALA A 213 4.58 9.04 -5.73
N LYS A 214 3.53 9.26 -6.53
CA LYS A 214 2.44 10.18 -6.17
C LYS A 214 1.73 9.76 -4.89
N VAL A 215 1.50 8.46 -4.69
CA VAL A 215 0.95 7.93 -3.43
C VAL A 215 1.90 8.16 -2.26
N CYS A 216 3.21 7.98 -2.44
CA CYS A 216 4.20 8.30 -1.42
C CYS A 216 4.17 9.77 -1.02
N ILE A 217 4.11 10.67 -2.02
CA ILE A 217 4.03 12.12 -1.83
C ILE A 217 2.80 12.49 -0.99
N ASP A 218 1.61 12.01 -1.39
CA ASP A 218 0.37 12.24 -0.64
C ASP A 218 0.47 11.73 0.81
N GLY A 219 1.07 10.55 1.02
CA GLY A 219 1.28 9.97 2.34
C GLY A 219 2.24 10.79 3.21
N VAL A 220 3.31 11.31 2.63
CA VAL A 220 4.28 12.19 3.32
C VAL A 220 3.62 13.52 3.69
N ASP A 221 2.91 14.16 2.76
CA ASP A 221 2.24 15.44 3.01
C ASP A 221 1.18 15.30 4.12
N ARG A 222 0.37 14.23 4.09
CA ARG A 222 -0.59 13.92 5.17
C ARG A 222 0.10 13.63 6.50
N SER A 223 1.21 12.90 6.49
CA SER A 223 1.99 12.63 7.70
C SER A 223 2.55 13.92 8.31
N MET A 224 3.02 14.86 7.50
CA MET A 224 3.52 16.16 7.98
C MET A 224 2.43 16.94 8.71
N ILE A 225 1.23 17.06 8.10
CA ILE A 225 0.08 17.72 8.72
C ILE A 225 -0.33 17.02 10.02
N ALA A 226 -0.32 15.69 10.03
CA ALA A 226 -0.67 14.90 11.20
C ALA A 226 0.31 15.11 12.36
N TRP A 227 1.61 15.16 12.09
CA TRP A 227 2.61 15.48 13.10
C TRP A 227 2.50 16.91 13.64
N ASP A 228 2.19 17.88 12.77
CA ASP A 228 1.92 19.26 13.22
C ASP A 228 0.71 19.30 14.17
N THR A 229 -0.36 18.58 13.81
CA THR A 229 -1.57 18.44 14.64
C THR A 229 -1.28 17.76 15.98
N ILE A 230 -0.47 16.70 15.98
CA ILE A 230 -0.06 16.00 17.21
C ILE A 230 0.67 16.96 18.14
N VAL A 231 1.62 17.75 17.64
CA VAL A 231 2.40 18.71 18.45
C VAL A 231 1.53 19.87 18.95
N GLU A 232 0.56 20.32 18.15
CA GLU A 232 -0.39 21.36 18.58
C GLU A 232 -1.24 20.90 19.76
N LEU A 233 -1.74 19.66 19.72
CA LEU A 233 -2.60 19.09 20.76
C LEU A 233 -1.81 18.50 21.94
N LEU A 234 -0.57 18.05 21.70
CA LEU A 234 0.35 17.46 22.67
C LEU A 234 1.72 18.17 22.62
N PRO A 235 1.83 19.40 23.15
CA PRO A 235 3.09 20.14 23.10
C PRO A 235 4.28 19.40 23.77
N GLU A 236 4.00 18.49 24.71
CA GLU A 236 5.00 17.62 25.33
C GLU A 236 5.70 16.67 24.34
N GLU A 237 5.11 16.40 23.18
CA GLU A 237 5.67 15.54 22.13
C GLU A 237 6.55 16.30 21.14
N ALA A 238 6.70 17.62 21.27
CA ALA A 238 7.38 18.47 20.29
C ALA A 238 8.84 18.06 20.03
N ASP A 239 9.59 17.77 21.10
CA ASP A 239 11.02 17.42 20.99
C ASP A 239 11.22 16.07 20.31
N ASP A 240 10.37 15.08 20.60
CA ASP A 240 10.41 13.75 20.00
C ASP A 240 9.91 13.76 18.55
N ALA A 241 8.95 14.62 18.21
CA ALA A 241 8.41 14.79 16.86
C ALA A 241 9.35 15.56 15.92
N LEU A 242 10.24 16.40 16.45
CA LEU A 242 11.15 17.23 15.66
C LEU A 242 11.98 16.44 14.63
N PRO A 243 12.73 15.38 15.00
CA PRO A 243 13.50 14.61 14.02
C PRO A 243 12.61 13.94 12.96
N ILE A 244 11.39 13.55 13.32
CA ILE A 244 10.43 12.91 12.41
C ILE A 244 9.94 13.93 11.37
N ARG A 245 9.56 15.14 11.81
CA ARG A 245 9.09 16.22 10.94
C ARG A 245 10.17 16.67 9.96
N GLU A 246 11.41 16.80 10.43
CA GLU A 246 12.54 17.14 9.55
C GLU A 246 12.84 16.03 8.54
N LEU A 247 12.74 14.76 8.94
CA LEU A 247 12.89 13.62 8.04
C LEU A 247 11.82 13.64 6.94
N LEU A 248 10.55 13.85 7.29
CA LEU A 248 9.44 13.93 6.33
C LEU A 248 9.64 15.09 5.35
N ARG A 249 10.04 16.27 5.83
CA ARG A 249 10.34 17.44 4.98
C ARG A 249 11.44 17.12 3.96
N ARG A 250 12.51 16.43 4.39
CA ARG A 250 13.61 16.01 3.50
C ARG A 250 13.15 14.94 2.51
N MET A 251 12.41 13.95 2.97
CA MET A 251 11.85 12.88 2.14
C MET A 251 10.94 13.45 1.04
N ARG A 252 10.13 14.45 1.38
CA ARG A 252 9.25 15.14 0.43
C ARG A 252 10.05 15.79 -0.70
N GLN A 253 11.13 16.49 -0.37
CA GLN A 253 12.03 17.13 -1.34
C GLN A 253 12.73 16.11 -2.23
N GLU A 254 13.19 15.02 -1.63
CA GLU A 254 13.86 13.95 -2.37
C GLU A 254 12.88 13.22 -3.31
N LEU A 255 11.63 13.02 -2.90
CA LEU A 255 10.58 12.47 -3.77
C LEU A 255 10.34 13.34 -5.01
N ASP A 256 10.27 14.67 -4.86
CA ASP A 256 10.15 15.59 -6.02
C ASP A 256 11.38 15.55 -6.92
N ALA A 257 12.58 15.40 -6.34
CA ALA A 257 13.82 15.34 -7.11
C ALA A 257 13.95 14.04 -7.90
N VAL A 258 13.60 12.90 -7.29
CA VAL A 258 13.69 11.59 -7.92
C VAL A 258 12.52 11.34 -8.87
N PHE A 259 11.32 11.83 -8.59
CA PHE A 259 10.12 11.60 -9.39
C PHE A 259 9.44 12.94 -9.79
N PRO A 260 10.08 13.74 -10.66
CA PRO A 260 9.58 15.08 -11.00
C PRO A 260 8.18 15.06 -11.66
N ASP A 261 7.85 13.97 -12.35
CA ASP A 261 6.60 13.82 -13.09
C ASP A 261 5.46 13.17 -12.27
N ALA A 262 5.73 12.76 -11.03
CA ALA A 262 4.74 12.08 -10.18
C ALA A 262 3.47 12.92 -9.97
N HIS A 263 3.58 14.24 -9.85
CA HIS A 263 2.40 15.12 -9.69
C HIS A 263 1.48 15.12 -10.90
N ALA A 264 2.05 14.95 -12.09
CA ALA A 264 1.33 14.94 -13.36
C ALA A 264 0.73 13.57 -13.70
N PHE A 265 1.10 12.50 -12.95
CA PHE A 265 0.41 11.22 -13.01
C PHE A 265 -1.08 11.37 -12.67
N ILE A 266 -1.98 10.72 -13.41
CA ILE A 266 -3.43 10.80 -13.18
C ILE A 266 -3.89 9.49 -12.54
N ARG A 267 -4.18 9.50 -11.24
CA ARG A 267 -4.67 8.29 -10.58
C ARG A 267 -6.08 7.91 -11.08
N PRO A 268 -6.28 6.67 -11.56
CA PRO A 268 -7.61 6.17 -11.92
C PRO A 268 -8.60 6.39 -10.77
N GLY A 269 -9.78 6.94 -11.08
CA GLY A 269 -10.81 7.29 -10.11
C GLY A 269 -10.50 8.54 -9.27
N PHE A 270 -9.31 8.65 -8.70
CA PHE A 270 -8.98 9.74 -7.77
C PHE A 270 -8.76 11.10 -8.44
N ASP A 271 -7.96 11.15 -9.50
CA ASP A 271 -7.57 12.41 -10.18
C ASP A 271 -8.18 12.54 -11.58
N ALA A 272 -8.75 11.46 -12.12
CA ALA A 272 -9.30 11.42 -13.47
C ALA A 272 -10.52 12.36 -13.63
N PRO A 273 -10.66 13.08 -14.76
CA PRO A 273 -11.82 13.92 -15.04
C PRO A 273 -13.11 13.09 -15.04
N GLY A 274 -14.03 13.37 -14.10
CA GLY A 274 -15.28 12.61 -13.91
C GLY A 274 -15.34 11.80 -12.61
N GLY A 275 -14.24 11.71 -11.85
CA GLY A 275 -14.20 11.16 -10.49
C GLY A 275 -14.72 12.14 -9.42
N GLY A 276 -15.96 12.58 -9.56
CA GLY A 276 -16.70 13.35 -8.56
C GLY A 276 -17.35 12.46 -7.52
#